data_AF-A0A1G9SKW2-F1
#
_entry.id   AF-A0A1G9SKW2-F1
#
_cell.length_a   1.000
_cell.length_b   1.000
_cell.length_c   1.000
_cell.angle_alpha   90.00
_cell.angle_beta   90.00
_cell.angle_gamma   90.00
#
_symmetry.space_group_name_H-M   'P 1'
#
loop_
_entity.id
_entity.type
_entity.pdbx_description
1 polymer ?
#
loop_
_entity_poly.entity_id
_entity_poly.type
_entity_poly.pdbx_seq_one_letter_code
_entity_poly.pdbx_strand_id
1 'polypeptide(L)'
;MTTASRSDAVGRVRDDLVARGLVDGLPAAFLAGVTRFARPPQPELDALAAAARGVATRLATGAADEGDLPLLTRVLFFARHAAVLADAGVPTPAYDVLGSYRDNLTTPVGPRLAQRPVAGGRRWRVLGRDVGFPIGVPACVLGGGAEWVRHFARNGYSVLTYKTVRSRAHEPNEQPNWVFAQRETSSRPPGAAAEVTADPWDWVLPGSPEVCTVNSFGVPSPAPEEWAADLERSLDAVGDDQLLVVSVMGEGDGPALVDDFALTARLAQEAGASVVELNLSCPNTLNPSAPGVKPPLCLDADATVAVVEGVRRALDDRTGLVAKLSWLDEPRLAALVPRVAPLVDGVAGINTLQSRVRRSDGEPTFPGRELAGLSGAAVRDSALDFTRRLVALRGAGSRHFDVLAMGGVTDPASFEALFALGADAVLSASGAFANPFLARDCVDALGDTLPRAVAR
;
A
#
# COMPACT_ATOMS: atom_id res chain seq x y z
N MET A 1 17.83 -13.14 14.37
CA MET A 1 18.71 -12.12 14.97
C MET A 1 18.75 -12.38 16.47
N THR A 2 19.91 -12.68 17.04
CA THR A 2 20.08 -12.81 18.50
C THR A 2 19.81 -11.46 19.18
N THR A 3 19.30 -11.50 20.41
CA THR A 3 18.96 -10.35 21.27
C THR A 3 20.11 -9.33 21.43
N ALA A 4 21.35 -9.73 21.17
CA ALA A 4 22.53 -8.86 21.18
C ALA A 4 22.57 -7.80 20.06
N SER A 5 21.79 -7.92 18.97
CA SER A 5 21.83 -6.93 17.86
C SER A 5 20.84 -5.77 18.00
N ARG A 6 19.86 -5.88 18.90
CA ARG A 6 18.89 -4.80 19.20
C ARG A 6 19.41 -3.84 20.27
N SER A 7 20.25 -4.31 21.20
CA SER A 7 20.63 -3.58 22.42
C SER A 7 21.54 -2.35 22.24
N ASP A 8 21.75 -1.89 21.01
CA ASP A 8 22.49 -0.65 20.70
C ASP A 8 21.82 0.17 19.57
N ALA A 9 20.55 -0.08 19.27
CA ALA A 9 19.86 0.68 18.23
C ALA A 9 19.73 2.17 18.60
N VAL A 10 19.45 2.47 19.87
CA VAL A 10 19.35 3.85 20.38
C VAL A 10 20.69 4.55 20.36
N GLY A 11 21.78 3.85 20.73
CA GLY A 11 23.14 4.37 20.65
C GLY A 11 23.51 4.77 19.23
N ARG A 12 23.29 3.88 18.25
CA ARG A 12 23.51 4.18 16.81
C ARG A 12 22.68 5.35 16.31
N VAL A 13 21.39 5.40 16.65
CA VAL A 13 20.52 6.54 16.28
C VAL A 13 21.05 7.83 16.88
N ARG A 14 21.41 7.82 18.16
CA ARG A 14 21.98 8.99 18.85
C ARG A 14 23.27 9.45 18.17
N ASP A 15 24.20 8.54 17.95
CA ASP A 15 25.50 8.86 17.38
C ASP A 15 25.38 9.47 15.98
N ASP A 16 24.45 8.95 15.15
CA ASP A 16 24.16 9.52 13.84
C ASP A 16 23.49 10.91 13.93
N LEU A 17 22.52 11.09 14.84
CA LEU A 17 21.91 12.41 15.07
C LEU A 17 22.93 13.45 15.55
N VAL A 18 23.85 13.06 16.43
CA VAL A 18 24.94 13.92 16.92
C VAL A 18 25.91 14.24 15.78
N ALA A 19 26.33 13.23 15.01
CA ALA A 19 27.23 13.42 13.87
C ALA A 19 26.66 14.37 12.81
N ARG A 20 25.33 14.33 12.59
CA ARG A 20 24.62 15.23 11.68
C ARG A 20 24.24 16.58 12.29
N GLY A 21 24.50 16.82 13.58
CA GLY A 21 24.13 18.06 14.28
C GLY A 21 22.63 18.29 14.40
N LEU A 22 21.82 17.23 14.44
CA LEU A 22 20.35 17.30 14.38
C LEU A 22 19.68 17.38 15.75
N VAL A 23 20.39 17.05 16.84
CA VAL A 23 19.80 16.91 18.19
C VAL A 23 19.15 18.22 18.68
N ASP A 24 19.85 19.35 18.58
CA ASP A 24 19.37 20.63 19.11
C ASP A 24 18.12 21.16 18.38
N GLY A 25 18.05 20.94 17.06
CA GLY A 25 16.93 21.35 16.22
C GLY A 25 15.75 20.38 16.23
N LEU A 26 15.92 19.18 16.80
CA LEU A 26 14.96 18.09 16.68
C LEU A 26 13.56 18.44 17.21
N PRO A 27 13.39 19.08 18.39
CA PRO A 27 12.07 19.46 18.87
C PRO A 27 11.36 20.45 17.94
N ALA A 28 12.09 21.42 17.37
CA ALA A 28 11.53 22.40 16.47
C ALA A 28 11.12 21.77 15.13
N ALA A 29 11.96 20.90 14.56
CA ALA A 29 11.64 20.15 13.35
C ALA A 29 10.42 19.24 13.53
N PHE A 30 10.34 18.54 14.66
CA PHE A 30 9.18 17.71 15.02
C PHE A 30 7.89 18.52 15.06
N LEU A 31 7.89 19.66 15.77
CA LEU A 31 6.71 20.51 15.88
C LEU A 31 6.31 21.11 14.53
N ALA A 32 7.29 21.52 13.70
CA ALA A 32 7.02 22.00 12.35
C ALA A 32 6.34 20.93 11.48
N GLY A 33 6.72 19.65 11.62
CA GLY A 33 6.07 18.53 10.96
C GLY A 33 4.65 18.26 11.48
N VAL A 34 4.48 18.19 12.80
CA VAL A 34 3.17 18.02 13.46
C VAL A 34 2.18 19.11 13.04
N THR A 35 2.63 20.36 12.89
CA THR A 35 1.76 21.48 12.53
C THR A 35 1.73 21.80 11.03
N ARG A 36 2.33 20.96 10.17
CA ARG A 36 2.53 21.27 8.74
C ARG A 36 1.23 21.52 7.98
N PHE A 37 0.24 20.67 8.22
CA PHE A 37 -1.02 20.67 7.45
C PHE A 37 -2.22 21.17 8.26
N ALA A 38 -2.15 21.06 9.59
CA ALA A 38 -3.17 21.49 10.53
C ALA A 38 -2.53 21.60 11.91
N ARG A 39 -3.19 22.24 12.88
CA ARG A 39 -2.63 22.44 14.23
C ARG A 39 -3.42 21.65 15.27
N PRO A 40 -2.76 20.83 16.12
CA PRO A 40 -3.42 20.23 17.28
C PRO A 40 -3.97 21.28 18.25
N PRO A 41 -4.95 20.94 19.09
CA PRO A 41 -5.34 21.76 20.23
C PRO A 41 -4.13 22.15 21.08
N GLN A 42 -4.10 23.38 21.59
CA GLN A 42 -2.93 23.92 22.30
C GLN A 42 -2.42 23.01 23.44
N PRO A 43 -3.27 22.42 24.30
CA PRO A 43 -2.79 21.51 25.35
C PRO A 43 -2.09 20.25 24.80
N GLU A 44 -2.56 19.71 23.67
CA GLU A 44 -1.92 18.57 23.01
C GLU A 44 -0.58 18.98 22.40
N LEU A 45 -0.53 20.13 21.73
CA LEU A 45 0.70 20.67 21.15
C LEU A 45 1.77 20.92 22.22
N ASP A 46 1.38 21.46 23.38
CA ASP A 46 2.29 21.69 24.51
C ASP A 46 2.86 20.39 25.07
N ALA A 47 2.03 19.35 25.18
CA ALA A 47 2.46 18.02 25.60
C ALA A 47 3.44 17.38 24.61
N LEU A 48 3.14 17.46 23.31
CA LEU A 48 4.03 17.00 22.23
C LEU A 48 5.37 17.74 22.26
N ALA A 49 5.35 19.05 22.46
CA ALA A 49 6.55 19.88 22.56
C ALA A 49 7.41 19.51 23.79
N ALA A 50 6.78 19.27 24.93
CA ALA A 50 7.47 18.85 26.15
C ALA A 50 8.11 17.46 25.98
N ALA A 51 7.39 16.51 25.39
CA ALA A 51 7.91 15.18 25.11
C ALA A 51 9.13 15.22 24.16
N ALA A 52 9.04 15.99 23.07
CA ALA A 52 10.12 16.13 22.10
C ALA A 52 11.38 16.78 22.72
N ARG A 53 11.22 17.82 23.55
CA ARG A 53 12.35 18.40 24.30
C ARG A 53 12.96 17.38 25.27
N GLY A 54 12.13 16.60 25.96
CA GLY A 54 12.59 15.58 26.89
C GLY A 54 13.49 14.54 26.22
N VAL A 55 13.07 13.99 25.07
CA VAL A 55 13.89 13.01 24.33
C VAL A 55 15.15 13.64 23.74
N ALA A 56 15.08 14.88 23.24
CA ALA A 56 16.27 15.60 22.75
C ALA A 56 17.31 15.82 23.85
N THR A 57 16.89 16.20 25.06
CA THR A 57 17.79 16.32 26.22
C THR A 57 18.46 14.98 26.56
N ARG A 58 17.70 13.88 26.57
CA ARG A 58 18.26 12.54 26.85
C ARG A 58 19.24 12.09 25.76
N LEU A 59 18.99 12.40 24.49
CA LEU A 59 19.94 12.16 23.40
C LEU A 59 21.23 12.97 23.61
N ALA A 60 21.12 14.26 23.94
CA ALA A 60 22.27 15.14 24.13
C ALA A 60 23.15 14.74 25.33
N THR A 61 22.55 14.26 26.43
CA THR A 61 23.28 13.83 27.63
C THR A 61 23.76 12.38 27.57
N GLY A 62 23.41 11.65 26.51
CA GLY A 62 23.69 10.21 26.39
C GLY A 62 22.85 9.33 27.31
N ALA A 63 21.77 9.86 27.89
CA ALA A 63 20.86 9.17 28.80
C ALA A 63 19.67 8.49 28.10
N ALA A 64 19.57 8.59 26.76
CA ALA A 64 18.51 7.92 26.01
C ALA A 64 18.68 6.40 26.00
N ASP A 65 17.58 5.66 26.18
CA ASP A 65 17.56 4.20 26.25
C ASP A 65 16.47 3.57 25.37
N GLU A 66 16.32 2.24 25.40
CA GLU A 66 15.30 1.55 24.58
C GLU A 66 13.87 1.98 24.91
N GLY A 67 13.59 2.46 26.13
CA GLY A 67 12.29 3.00 26.51
C GLY A 67 11.91 4.27 25.75
N ASP A 68 12.90 4.97 25.18
CA ASP A 68 12.68 6.16 24.35
C ASP A 68 12.29 5.83 22.90
N LEU A 69 12.53 4.61 22.41
CA LEU A 69 12.33 4.25 21.01
C LEU A 69 10.92 4.60 20.46
N PRO A 70 9.81 4.31 21.17
CA PRO A 70 8.48 4.66 20.68
C PRO A 70 8.31 6.16 20.41
N LEU A 71 8.78 7.01 21.34
CA LEU A 71 8.71 8.45 21.20
C LEU A 71 9.71 8.97 20.17
N LEU A 72 10.94 8.48 20.21
CA LEU A 72 12.01 8.84 19.27
C LEU A 72 11.61 8.54 17.83
N THR A 73 10.94 7.40 17.60
CA THR A 73 10.44 7.02 16.28
C THR A 73 9.39 8.01 15.77
N ARG A 74 8.42 8.39 16.62
CA ARG A 74 7.43 9.44 16.28
C ARG A 74 8.11 10.77 15.98
N VAL A 75 9.05 11.18 16.84
CA VAL A 75 9.74 12.46 16.75
C VAL A 75 10.53 12.57 15.45
N LEU A 76 11.34 11.57 15.13
CA LEU A 76 12.13 11.54 13.90
C LEU A 76 11.28 11.38 12.65
N PHE A 77 10.15 10.67 12.73
CA PHE A 77 9.21 10.57 11.61
C PHE A 77 8.66 11.94 11.22
N PHE A 78 8.05 12.68 12.16
CA PHE A 78 7.51 14.00 11.88
C PHE A 78 8.61 15.07 11.68
N ALA A 79 9.82 14.86 12.19
CA ALA A 79 10.97 15.71 11.88
C ALA A 79 11.59 15.42 10.49
N ARG A 80 11.05 14.45 9.72
CA ARG A 80 11.58 14.00 8.42
C ARG A 80 13.03 13.48 8.50
N HIS A 81 13.36 12.82 9.61
CA HIS A 81 14.65 12.17 9.87
C HIS A 81 14.50 10.65 10.08
N ALA A 82 13.40 10.07 9.61
CA ALA A 82 13.10 8.64 9.65
C ALA A 82 14.19 7.74 9.04
N ALA A 83 15.00 8.25 8.10
CA ALA A 83 16.14 7.53 7.54
C ALA A 83 17.17 7.12 8.61
N VAL A 84 17.36 7.93 9.65
CA VAL A 84 18.28 7.61 10.76
C VAL A 84 17.82 6.36 11.51
N LEU A 85 16.51 6.20 11.74
CA LEU A 85 15.98 4.95 12.30
C LEU A 85 16.21 3.77 11.36
N ALA A 86 15.90 3.95 10.07
CA ALA A 86 16.01 2.91 9.07
C ALA A 86 17.45 2.37 8.96
N ASP A 87 18.44 3.25 8.93
CA ASP A 87 19.87 2.92 8.89
C ASP A 87 20.32 2.16 10.15
N ALA A 88 19.72 2.48 11.30
CA ALA A 88 19.97 1.77 12.56
C ALA A 88 19.21 0.42 12.70
N GLY A 89 18.36 0.08 11.72
CA GLY A 89 17.52 -1.13 11.73
C GLY A 89 16.26 -1.03 12.59
N VAL A 90 15.88 0.19 13.01
CA VAL A 90 14.69 0.43 13.84
C VAL A 90 13.43 0.43 12.98
N PRO A 91 12.37 -0.32 13.36
CA PRO A 91 11.08 -0.32 12.65
C PRO A 91 10.55 1.10 12.46
N THR A 92 10.32 1.48 11.22
CA THR A 92 9.91 2.83 10.83
C THR A 92 8.93 2.73 9.66
N PRO A 93 7.89 3.58 9.59
CA PRO A 93 6.96 3.52 8.48
C PRO A 93 7.68 3.84 7.17
N ALA A 94 7.31 3.13 6.11
CA ALA A 94 8.11 3.12 4.89
C ALA A 94 8.01 4.39 4.05
N TYR A 95 7.07 5.31 4.35
CA TYR A 95 6.74 6.47 3.52
C TYR A 95 6.73 7.77 4.34
N ASP A 96 7.26 8.86 3.78
CA ASP A 96 7.23 10.19 4.40
C ASP A 96 5.93 10.92 4.04
N VAL A 97 4.98 10.93 4.99
CA VAL A 97 3.64 11.54 4.81
C VAL A 97 3.68 13.07 4.76
N LEU A 98 4.79 13.70 5.15
CA LEU A 98 4.97 15.16 5.10
C LEU A 98 5.57 15.60 3.75
N GLY A 99 6.39 14.75 3.15
CA GLY A 99 7.03 14.94 1.84
C GLY A 99 6.07 14.83 0.67
N SER A 100 6.43 15.46 -0.45
CA SER A 100 5.59 15.42 -1.66
C SER A 100 5.54 13.99 -2.23
N TYR A 101 4.52 13.71 -3.04
CA TYR A 101 4.44 12.43 -3.77
C TYR A 101 5.69 12.20 -4.63
N ARG A 102 6.19 13.24 -5.31
CA ARG A 102 7.38 13.14 -6.18
C ARG A 102 8.65 12.85 -5.39
N ASP A 103 8.86 13.50 -4.25
CA ASP A 103 10.04 13.23 -3.40
C ASP A 103 10.06 11.78 -2.92
N ASN A 104 8.88 11.23 -2.62
CA ASN A 104 8.75 9.86 -2.16
C ASN A 104 9.00 8.82 -3.28
N LEU A 105 8.88 9.15 -4.57
CA LEU A 105 9.02 8.16 -5.66
C LEU A 105 10.37 7.44 -5.67
N THR A 106 11.43 8.12 -5.23
CA THR A 106 12.81 7.61 -5.28
C THR A 106 13.41 7.36 -3.90
N THR A 107 12.63 7.59 -2.84
CA THR A 107 13.14 7.60 -1.46
C THR A 107 12.34 6.65 -0.57
N PRO A 108 12.40 5.32 -0.78
CA PRO A 108 11.79 4.38 0.14
C PRO A 108 12.43 4.55 1.52
N VAL A 109 11.59 4.82 2.52
CA VAL A 109 11.99 4.91 3.93
C VAL A 109 11.83 3.52 4.56
N GLY A 110 12.52 3.26 5.65
CA GLY A 110 12.40 2.02 6.41
C GLY A 110 13.61 1.10 6.30
N PRO A 111 13.84 0.24 7.31
CA PRO A 111 15.02 -0.61 7.39
C PRO A 111 15.06 -1.63 6.25
N ARG A 112 16.28 -1.91 5.79
CA ARG A 112 16.55 -2.98 4.82
C ARG A 112 17.09 -4.21 5.55
N LEU A 113 16.53 -5.37 5.26
CA LEU A 113 17.06 -6.64 5.76
C LEU A 113 18.42 -6.92 5.12
N ALA A 114 19.36 -7.44 5.92
CA ALA A 114 20.69 -7.82 5.44
C ALA A 114 20.63 -8.95 4.40
N GLN A 115 19.62 -9.82 4.52
CA GLN A 115 19.32 -10.90 3.58
C GLN A 115 17.82 -10.96 3.35
N ARG A 116 17.41 -11.25 2.13
CA ARG A 116 16.00 -11.46 1.79
C ARG A 116 15.47 -12.71 2.49
N PRO A 117 14.35 -12.63 3.24
CA PRO A 117 13.74 -13.81 3.85
C PRO A 117 13.15 -14.71 2.76
N VAL A 118 13.35 -16.02 2.90
CA VAL A 118 12.86 -17.03 1.96
C VAL A 118 12.27 -18.20 2.72
N ALA A 119 11.19 -18.80 2.21
CA ALA A 119 10.55 -19.99 2.76
C ALA A 119 11.29 -21.27 2.33
N GLY A 120 12.60 -21.31 2.59
CA GLY A 120 13.50 -22.35 2.09
C GLY A 120 13.45 -22.47 0.56
N GLY A 121 13.24 -23.69 0.05
CA GLY A 121 13.07 -23.98 -1.38
C GLY A 121 11.62 -24.05 -1.86
N ARG A 122 10.64 -23.75 -0.99
CA ARG A 122 9.22 -23.85 -1.32
C ARG A 122 8.80 -22.69 -2.22
N ARG A 123 7.85 -22.96 -3.13
CA ARG A 123 7.30 -21.98 -4.07
C ARG A 123 5.77 -22.10 -4.10
N TRP A 124 5.09 -21.05 -4.54
CA TRP A 124 3.63 -21.04 -4.73
C TRP A 124 3.28 -20.62 -6.15
N ARG A 125 2.22 -21.19 -6.71
CA ARG A 125 1.74 -20.83 -8.04
C ARG A 125 0.83 -19.61 -7.93
N VAL A 126 1.19 -18.51 -8.59
CA VAL A 126 0.41 -17.27 -8.67
C VAL A 126 0.48 -16.75 -10.10
N LEU A 127 -0.67 -16.53 -10.72
CA LEU A 127 -0.87 -16.03 -12.08
C LEU A 127 -0.02 -16.81 -13.10
N GLY A 128 -0.03 -18.14 -12.98
CA GLY A 128 0.73 -19.03 -13.85
C GLY A 128 2.26 -18.99 -13.63
N ARG A 129 2.74 -18.48 -12.48
CA ARG A 129 4.17 -18.37 -12.17
C ARG A 129 4.49 -18.89 -10.78
N ASP A 130 5.72 -19.34 -10.59
CA ASP A 130 6.20 -19.82 -9.30
C ASP A 130 6.83 -18.64 -8.55
N VAL A 131 6.25 -18.28 -7.41
CA VAL A 131 6.73 -17.19 -6.55
C VAL A 131 7.29 -17.73 -5.24
N GLY A 132 8.15 -16.93 -4.59
CA GLY A 132 8.86 -17.27 -3.36
C GLY A 132 7.94 -17.56 -2.19
N PHE A 133 7.40 -16.55 -1.53
CA PHE A 133 6.31 -16.68 -0.56
C PHE A 133 5.17 -15.76 -1.03
N PRO A 134 3.90 -16.19 -1.04
CA PRO A 134 2.81 -15.51 -1.75
C PRO A 134 2.29 -14.26 -1.02
N ILE A 135 3.19 -13.53 -0.34
CA ILE A 135 2.94 -12.19 0.19
C ILE A 135 3.41 -11.12 -0.80
N GLY A 136 2.64 -10.04 -0.85
CA GLY A 136 2.88 -8.98 -1.81
C GLY A 136 2.56 -7.58 -1.35
N VAL A 137 2.87 -6.61 -2.22
CA VAL A 137 2.50 -5.20 -2.08
C VAL A 137 1.56 -4.87 -3.24
N PRO A 138 0.31 -4.45 -2.99
CA PRO A 138 -0.64 -4.14 -4.06
C PRO A 138 -0.30 -2.80 -4.72
N ALA A 139 -0.94 -2.48 -5.84
CA ALA A 139 -0.78 -1.17 -6.46
C ALA A 139 -1.14 -0.05 -5.46
N CYS A 140 -0.12 0.69 -5.02
CA CYS A 140 -0.20 1.85 -4.14
C CYS A 140 1.10 2.64 -4.25
N VAL A 141 1.25 3.75 -3.51
CA VAL A 141 2.46 4.60 -3.59
C VAL A 141 3.76 3.88 -3.20
N LEU A 142 3.67 2.76 -2.50
CA LEU A 142 4.79 1.88 -2.13
C LEU A 142 5.33 1.01 -3.28
N GLY A 143 4.75 1.14 -4.48
CA GLY A 143 5.26 0.56 -5.73
C GLY A 143 5.56 1.64 -6.77
N GLY A 144 5.88 2.86 -6.32
CA GLY A 144 5.95 4.05 -7.16
C GLY A 144 7.09 4.10 -8.18
N GLY A 145 8.07 3.21 -8.06
CA GLY A 145 9.18 3.07 -9.01
C GLY A 145 10.23 2.04 -8.58
N ALA A 146 11.34 1.98 -9.31
CA ALA A 146 12.36 0.93 -9.17
C ALA A 146 12.98 0.85 -7.77
N GLU A 147 13.18 1.98 -7.08
CA GLU A 147 13.73 1.98 -5.72
C GLU A 147 12.78 1.31 -4.72
N TRP A 148 11.47 1.55 -4.86
CA TRP A 148 10.45 0.92 -4.04
C TRP A 148 10.30 -0.57 -4.33
N VAL A 149 10.24 -0.94 -5.61
CA VAL A 149 10.20 -2.34 -6.03
C VAL A 149 11.40 -3.10 -5.47
N ARG A 150 12.61 -2.54 -5.62
CA ARG A 150 13.84 -3.12 -5.07
C ARG A 150 13.80 -3.22 -3.55
N HIS A 151 13.30 -2.19 -2.86
CA HIS A 151 13.19 -2.18 -1.40
C HIS A 151 12.34 -3.34 -0.92
N PHE A 152 11.10 -3.48 -1.42
CA PHE A 152 10.20 -4.55 -0.98
C PHE A 152 10.63 -5.93 -1.47
N ALA A 153 11.19 -6.03 -2.67
CA ALA A 153 11.76 -7.27 -3.19
C ALA A 153 12.84 -7.82 -2.24
N ARG A 154 13.77 -6.96 -1.81
CA ARG A 154 14.85 -7.33 -0.87
C ARG A 154 14.33 -7.61 0.54
N ASN A 155 13.21 -7.01 0.93
CA ASN A 155 12.58 -7.23 2.23
C ASN A 155 11.63 -8.45 2.27
N GLY A 156 11.55 -9.26 1.20
CA GLY A 156 10.90 -10.58 1.23
C GLY A 156 9.61 -10.71 0.43
N TYR A 157 9.07 -9.61 -0.07
CA TYR A 157 7.84 -9.64 -0.85
C TYR A 157 8.09 -10.30 -2.21
N SER A 158 7.20 -11.20 -2.63
CA SER A 158 7.36 -11.95 -3.88
C SER A 158 6.26 -11.69 -4.91
N VAL A 159 5.17 -11.00 -4.51
CA VAL A 159 4.12 -10.54 -5.44
C VAL A 159 4.04 -9.01 -5.36
N LEU A 160 4.79 -8.32 -6.19
CA LEU A 160 4.87 -6.86 -6.20
C LEU A 160 3.94 -6.30 -7.26
N THR A 161 3.46 -5.09 -7.05
CA THR A 161 2.68 -4.37 -8.06
C THR A 161 3.28 -3.01 -8.31
N TYR A 162 3.74 -2.78 -9.54
CA TYR A 162 4.09 -1.45 -10.02
C TYR A 162 2.83 -0.59 -9.98
N LYS A 163 2.95 0.55 -9.31
CA LYS A 163 1.83 1.44 -8.98
C LYS A 163 1.06 1.85 -10.24
N THR A 164 -0.25 2.05 -10.08
CA THR A 164 -1.15 2.37 -11.19
C THR A 164 -0.64 3.55 -12.03
N VAL A 165 -0.46 3.32 -13.32
CA VAL A 165 -0.09 4.32 -14.34
C VAL A 165 -1.24 4.60 -15.30
N ARG A 166 -1.11 5.70 -16.06
CA ARG A 166 -2.10 6.18 -17.03
C ARG A 166 -1.44 6.43 -18.40
N SER A 167 -2.26 6.60 -19.43
CA SER A 167 -1.84 6.99 -20.79
C SER A 167 -1.26 8.41 -20.90
N ARG A 168 -1.38 9.23 -19.84
CA ARG A 168 -0.81 10.57 -19.76
C ARG A 168 -0.39 10.92 -18.34
N ALA A 169 0.45 11.96 -18.23
CA ALA A 169 0.81 12.51 -16.93
C ALA A 169 -0.43 13.00 -16.16
N HIS A 170 -0.43 12.75 -14.85
CA HIS A 170 -1.47 13.18 -13.92
C HIS A 170 -0.83 13.58 -12.59
N GLU A 171 -1.03 14.81 -12.16
CA GLU A 171 -0.46 15.30 -10.92
C GLU A 171 -1.15 14.70 -9.69
N PRO A 172 -0.44 14.57 -8.55
CA PRO A 172 -1.09 14.21 -7.31
C PRO A 172 -2.04 15.31 -6.86
N ASN A 173 -3.08 14.91 -6.16
CA ASN A 173 -3.92 15.80 -5.37
C ASN A 173 -3.07 16.65 -4.39
N GLU A 174 -3.58 17.82 -3.97
CA GLU A 174 -2.91 18.68 -2.99
C GLU A 174 -2.63 17.96 -1.66
N GLN A 175 -1.49 18.23 -1.02
CA GLN A 175 -1.14 17.63 0.28
C GLN A 175 -2.05 18.10 1.44
N PRO A 176 -2.19 17.31 2.52
CA PRO A 176 -1.68 15.96 2.70
C PRO A 176 -2.34 14.97 1.74
N ASN A 177 -1.64 13.90 1.38
CA ASN A 177 -2.21 12.84 0.55
C ASN A 177 -2.52 11.57 1.33
N TRP A 178 -1.86 11.37 2.47
CA TRP A 178 -1.95 10.17 3.29
C TRP A 178 -1.76 10.55 4.74
N VAL A 179 -2.65 10.10 5.61
CA VAL A 179 -2.53 10.27 7.07
C VAL A 179 -2.89 8.96 7.78
N PHE A 180 -2.41 8.81 9.01
CA PHE A 180 -2.92 7.77 9.90
C PHE A 180 -4.38 8.03 10.26
N ALA A 181 -5.13 6.96 10.46
CA ALA A 181 -6.49 7.02 11.02
C ALA A 181 -6.45 6.30 12.37
N GLN A 182 -5.76 6.90 13.34
CA GLN A 182 -5.40 6.25 14.61
C GLN A 182 -6.60 5.78 15.44
N ARG A 183 -7.77 6.43 15.24
CA ARG A 183 -9.02 6.12 15.94
C ARG A 183 -9.77 4.92 15.35
N GLU A 184 -9.40 4.50 14.13
CA GLU A 184 -10.00 3.34 13.46
C GLU A 184 -9.21 2.08 13.82
N THR A 185 -9.68 1.29 14.78
CA THR A 185 -8.98 0.09 15.27
C THR A 185 -9.71 -1.22 14.94
N SER A 186 -10.96 -1.14 14.50
CA SER A 186 -11.81 -2.29 14.18
C SER A 186 -12.38 -2.22 12.78
N SER A 187 -12.70 -3.38 12.21
CA SER A 187 -13.32 -3.46 10.90
C SER A 187 -14.65 -2.70 10.85
N ARG A 188 -14.92 -2.07 9.70
CA ARG A 188 -16.16 -1.35 9.42
C ARG A 188 -16.97 -2.06 8.34
N PRO A 189 -18.30 -2.02 8.40
CA PRO A 189 -19.12 -2.57 7.35
C PRO A 189 -18.90 -1.79 6.04
N PRO A 190 -18.92 -2.46 4.89
CA PRO A 190 -18.89 -1.80 3.60
C PRO A 190 -20.25 -1.13 3.31
N GLY A 191 -20.30 -0.14 2.42
CA GLY A 191 -21.57 0.31 1.81
C GLY A 191 -22.17 1.65 2.27
N ALA A 192 -21.46 2.50 3.00
CA ALA A 192 -21.72 3.94 3.09
C ALA A 192 -20.41 4.68 3.37
N ALA A 193 -20.31 5.97 3.00
CA ALA A 193 -19.16 6.78 3.37
C ALA A 193 -19.11 6.91 4.90
N ALA A 194 -18.34 6.04 5.55
CA ALA A 194 -18.18 6.09 7.00
C ALA A 194 -17.53 7.42 7.38
N GLU A 195 -18.03 8.04 8.45
CA GLU A 195 -17.34 9.17 9.07
C GLU A 195 -16.08 8.63 9.77
N VAL A 196 -14.92 9.12 9.33
CA VAL A 196 -13.60 8.79 9.88
C VAL A 196 -12.96 10.07 10.38
N THR A 197 -12.50 10.04 11.62
CA THR A 197 -11.73 11.15 12.20
C THR A 197 -10.24 10.86 12.07
N ALA A 198 -9.54 11.65 11.25
CA ALA A 198 -8.11 11.50 11.01
C ALA A 198 -7.42 12.87 11.00
N ASP A 199 -6.54 13.07 11.96
CA ASP A 199 -5.76 14.31 12.06
C ASP A 199 -4.40 14.14 11.37
N PRO A 200 -3.87 15.16 10.67
CA PRO A 200 -2.57 15.05 10.01
C PRO A 200 -1.38 14.74 10.92
N TRP A 201 -1.54 14.90 12.24
CA TRP A 201 -0.54 14.58 13.27
C TRP A 201 -0.81 13.27 14.03
N ASP A 202 -1.84 12.51 13.63
CA ASP A 202 -2.13 11.18 14.16
C ASP A 202 -0.91 10.26 13.96
N TRP A 203 -0.71 9.33 14.88
CA TRP A 203 0.46 8.45 14.87
C TRP A 203 0.11 7.06 15.39
N VAL A 204 0.58 6.05 14.67
CA VAL A 204 0.52 4.66 15.11
C VAL A 204 1.93 4.12 15.20
N LEU A 205 2.23 3.37 16.26
CA LEU A 205 3.53 2.72 16.40
C LEU A 205 3.79 1.75 15.23
N PRO A 206 5.00 1.75 14.66
CA PRO A 206 5.37 0.78 13.63
C PRO A 206 5.17 -0.65 14.11
N GLY A 207 4.66 -1.51 13.23
CA GLY A 207 4.33 -2.90 13.58
C GLY A 207 2.97 -3.10 14.22
N SER A 208 2.19 -2.05 14.50
CA SER A 208 0.86 -2.23 15.10
C SER A 208 -0.08 -3.02 14.17
N PRO A 209 -0.71 -4.11 14.65
CA PRO A 209 -1.66 -4.90 13.86
C PRO A 209 -2.99 -4.17 13.62
N GLU A 210 -3.24 -3.08 14.36
CA GLU A 210 -4.44 -2.25 14.27
C GLU A 210 -4.27 -1.05 13.32
N VAL A 211 -3.13 -0.93 12.65
CA VAL A 211 -2.83 0.25 11.83
C VAL A 211 -3.91 0.47 10.77
N CYS A 212 -4.44 1.70 10.76
CA CYS A 212 -5.34 2.22 9.75
C CYS A 212 -4.81 3.53 9.19
N THR A 213 -5.13 3.77 7.92
CA THR A 213 -4.72 4.98 7.23
C THR A 213 -5.79 5.40 6.24
N VAL A 214 -5.86 6.70 5.95
CA VAL A 214 -6.73 7.25 4.91
C VAL A 214 -5.89 7.98 3.87
N ASN A 215 -6.20 7.82 2.59
CA ASN A 215 -5.45 8.45 1.51
C ASN A 215 -6.33 9.04 0.41
N SER A 216 -5.83 10.10 -0.22
CA SER A 216 -6.49 10.83 -1.30
C SER A 216 -5.43 11.36 -2.28
N PHE A 217 -4.72 10.46 -2.96
CA PHE A 217 -3.64 10.80 -3.90
C PHE A 217 -4.13 11.25 -5.29
N GLY A 218 -5.28 10.76 -5.76
CA GLY A 218 -5.78 11.05 -7.11
C GLY A 218 -5.22 10.14 -8.21
N VAL A 219 -4.56 9.04 -7.86
CA VAL A 219 -3.83 8.17 -8.81
C VAL A 219 -2.91 9.03 -9.70
N PRO A 220 -1.92 9.74 -9.12
CA PRO A 220 -0.95 10.46 -9.91
C PRO A 220 -0.31 9.53 -10.94
N SER A 221 0.31 10.02 -11.98
CA SER A 221 1.09 9.22 -12.92
C SER A 221 2.14 10.14 -13.57
N PRO A 222 3.41 9.75 -13.62
CA PRO A 222 4.35 10.35 -14.56
C PRO A 222 3.84 10.20 -16.01
N ALA A 223 4.51 10.86 -16.96
CA ALA A 223 4.24 10.64 -18.38
C ALA A 223 4.61 9.19 -18.78
N PRO A 224 3.96 8.60 -19.81
CA PRO A 224 4.28 7.28 -20.33
C PRO A 224 5.76 6.97 -20.50
N GLU A 225 6.50 7.91 -21.09
CA GLU A 225 7.92 7.74 -21.37
C GLU A 225 8.74 7.63 -20.07
N GLU A 226 8.35 8.37 -19.03
CA GLU A 226 9.03 8.36 -17.74
C GLU A 226 8.72 7.08 -16.96
N TRP A 227 7.45 6.69 -16.86
CA TRP A 227 7.09 5.49 -16.09
C TRP A 227 7.45 4.19 -16.82
N ALA A 228 7.47 4.17 -18.16
CA ALA A 228 7.91 3.00 -18.91
C ALA A 228 9.41 2.74 -18.72
N ALA A 229 10.24 3.79 -18.80
CA ALA A 229 11.67 3.68 -18.53
C ALA A 229 11.97 3.27 -17.07
N ASP A 230 11.14 3.67 -16.11
CA ASP A 230 11.27 3.21 -14.73
C ASP A 230 10.76 1.78 -14.51
N LEU A 231 9.70 1.38 -15.21
CA LEU A 231 9.20 0.01 -15.19
C LEU A 231 10.27 -0.98 -15.67
N GLU A 232 11.03 -0.66 -16.72
CA GLU A 232 12.17 -1.48 -17.16
C GLU A 232 13.17 -1.71 -16.02
N ARG A 233 13.58 -0.63 -15.33
CA ARG A 233 14.47 -0.74 -14.15
C ARG A 233 13.85 -1.49 -12.98
N SER A 234 12.52 -1.44 -12.86
CA SER A 234 11.76 -2.15 -11.83
C SER A 234 11.69 -3.65 -12.11
N LEU A 235 11.56 -4.04 -13.38
CA LEU A 235 11.62 -5.44 -13.83
C LEU A 235 13.01 -6.03 -13.56
N ASP A 236 14.08 -5.26 -13.76
CA ASP A 236 15.46 -5.69 -13.43
C ASP A 236 15.70 -5.83 -11.91
N ALA A 237 14.85 -5.23 -11.08
CA ALA A 237 15.00 -5.23 -9.63
C ALA A 237 14.40 -6.48 -8.94
N VAL A 238 13.60 -7.27 -9.65
CA VAL A 238 12.94 -8.47 -9.12
C VAL A 238 13.66 -9.75 -9.58
N GLY A 239 13.72 -10.77 -8.72
CA GLY A 239 14.31 -12.07 -9.04
C GLY A 239 13.35 -13.06 -9.68
N ASP A 240 13.86 -14.22 -10.08
CA ASP A 240 13.11 -15.28 -10.79
C ASP A 240 11.89 -15.83 -10.02
N ASP A 241 11.88 -15.67 -8.69
CA ASP A 241 10.78 -16.09 -7.81
C ASP A 241 9.93 -14.92 -7.32
N GLN A 242 10.00 -13.80 -8.02
CA GLN A 242 9.24 -12.61 -7.72
C GLN A 242 8.47 -12.20 -8.97
N LEU A 243 7.21 -11.84 -8.76
CA LEU A 243 6.31 -11.35 -9.79
C LEU A 243 6.12 -9.86 -9.63
N LEU A 244 6.39 -9.09 -10.69
CA LEU A 244 5.98 -7.69 -10.78
C LEU A 244 4.75 -7.57 -11.69
N VAL A 245 3.59 -7.31 -11.10
CA VAL A 245 2.35 -6.97 -11.80
C VAL A 245 2.35 -5.47 -12.11
N VAL A 246 1.84 -5.04 -13.27
CA VAL A 246 1.77 -3.61 -13.62
C VAL A 246 0.33 -3.14 -13.62
N SER A 247 -0.01 -2.23 -12.71
CA SER A 247 -1.36 -1.70 -12.61
C SER A 247 -1.57 -0.54 -13.58
N VAL A 248 -2.69 -0.51 -14.29
CA VAL A 248 -3.04 0.54 -15.25
C VAL A 248 -4.45 1.07 -14.99
N MET A 249 -4.71 2.32 -15.39
CA MET A 249 -6.02 2.93 -15.36
C MET A 249 -6.25 3.77 -16.61
N GLY A 250 -7.35 3.52 -17.31
CA GLY A 250 -7.81 4.35 -18.41
C GLY A 250 -8.63 5.55 -17.95
N GLU A 251 -8.76 6.52 -18.84
CA GLU A 251 -9.53 7.76 -18.66
C GLU A 251 -10.54 7.95 -19.80
N GLY A 252 -11.57 8.77 -19.56
CA GLY A 252 -12.66 9.02 -20.51
C GLY A 252 -13.96 8.32 -20.09
N ASP A 253 -14.88 8.19 -21.04
CA ASP A 253 -16.20 7.57 -20.85
C ASP A 253 -16.58 6.70 -22.07
N GLY A 254 -17.41 5.69 -21.84
CA GLY A 254 -17.91 4.81 -22.89
C GLY A 254 -16.78 4.16 -23.72
N PRO A 255 -16.86 4.18 -25.07
CA PRO A 255 -15.83 3.61 -25.93
C PRO A 255 -14.43 4.23 -25.74
N ALA A 256 -14.34 5.54 -25.49
CA ALA A 256 -13.05 6.20 -25.29
C ALA A 256 -12.33 5.69 -24.03
N LEU A 257 -13.08 5.34 -22.99
CA LEU A 257 -12.54 4.71 -21.78
C LEU A 257 -11.95 3.33 -22.09
N VAL A 258 -12.64 2.53 -22.90
CA VAL A 258 -12.16 1.20 -23.33
C VAL A 258 -10.87 1.34 -24.14
N ASP A 259 -10.85 2.26 -25.10
CA ASP A 259 -9.68 2.50 -25.95
C ASP A 259 -8.47 2.98 -25.13
N ASP A 260 -8.67 3.84 -24.13
CA ASP A 260 -7.59 4.37 -23.30
C ASP A 260 -7.05 3.32 -22.30
N PHE A 261 -7.92 2.48 -21.73
CA PHE A 261 -7.48 1.31 -20.95
C PHE A 261 -6.63 0.36 -21.82
N ALA A 262 -7.09 0.06 -23.04
CA ALA A 262 -6.38 -0.80 -23.97
C ALA A 262 -5.04 -0.20 -24.42
N LEU A 263 -4.99 1.12 -24.67
CA LEU A 263 -3.74 1.84 -24.94
C LEU A 263 -2.77 1.74 -23.77
N THR A 264 -3.20 2.08 -22.56
CA THR A 264 -2.34 2.07 -21.37
C THR A 264 -1.82 0.66 -21.06
N ALA A 265 -2.67 -0.36 -21.19
CA ALA A 265 -2.26 -1.75 -21.02
C ALA A 265 -1.22 -2.19 -22.07
N ARG A 266 -1.37 -1.77 -23.34
CA ARG A 266 -0.37 -2.04 -24.38
C ARG A 266 0.96 -1.35 -24.10
N LEU A 267 0.95 -0.09 -23.68
CA LEU A 267 2.18 0.61 -23.27
C LEU A 267 2.90 -0.15 -22.15
N ALA A 268 2.16 -0.69 -21.17
CA ALA A 268 2.75 -1.51 -20.12
C ALA A 268 3.34 -2.82 -20.67
N GLN A 269 2.63 -3.51 -21.57
CA GLN A 269 3.12 -4.73 -22.23
C GLN A 269 4.40 -4.46 -23.05
N GLU A 270 4.41 -3.38 -23.81
CA GLU A 270 5.55 -2.94 -24.64
C GLU A 270 6.77 -2.61 -23.78
N ALA A 271 6.56 -2.05 -22.58
CA ALA A 271 7.59 -1.82 -21.56
C ALA A 271 7.99 -3.09 -20.78
N GLY A 272 7.53 -4.28 -21.20
CA GLY A 272 7.94 -5.57 -20.62
C GLY A 272 7.02 -6.12 -19.53
N ALA A 273 5.88 -5.48 -19.24
CA ALA A 273 4.91 -6.03 -18.31
C ALA A 273 4.38 -7.37 -18.81
N SER A 274 4.49 -8.38 -17.96
CA SER A 274 4.06 -9.73 -18.30
C SER A 274 2.77 -10.15 -17.61
N VAL A 275 2.33 -9.34 -16.64
CA VAL A 275 1.00 -9.34 -16.06
C VAL A 275 0.56 -7.89 -15.91
N VAL A 276 -0.63 -7.56 -16.43
CA VAL A 276 -1.25 -6.25 -16.30
C VAL A 276 -2.47 -6.36 -15.38
N GLU A 277 -2.57 -5.46 -14.40
CA GLU A 277 -3.74 -5.30 -13.54
C GLU A 277 -4.56 -4.09 -13.99
N LEU A 278 -5.85 -4.29 -14.24
CA LEU A 278 -6.79 -3.21 -14.52
C LEU A 278 -7.33 -2.67 -13.21
N ASN A 279 -7.01 -1.41 -12.89
CA ASN A 279 -7.57 -0.72 -11.74
C ASN A 279 -8.99 -0.24 -12.08
N LEU A 280 -9.97 -1.11 -11.86
CA LEU A 280 -11.40 -0.87 -12.13
C LEU A 280 -12.11 -0.28 -10.90
N SER A 281 -11.35 0.03 -9.85
CA SER A 281 -11.86 0.21 -8.49
C SER A 281 -11.55 1.55 -7.86
N CYS A 282 -10.72 2.39 -8.50
CA CYS A 282 -10.35 3.66 -7.91
C CYS A 282 -11.46 4.70 -8.12
N PRO A 283 -12.03 5.26 -7.04
CA PRO A 283 -12.94 6.38 -7.16
C PRO A 283 -12.17 7.70 -7.30
N ASN A 284 -10.93 7.79 -6.76
CA ASN A 284 -10.24 9.03 -6.34
C ASN A 284 -9.88 10.07 -7.42
N THR A 285 -10.33 9.91 -8.66
CA THR A 285 -10.35 11.02 -9.62
C THR A 285 -11.48 11.99 -9.27
N LEU A 286 -11.13 13.24 -8.98
CA LEU A 286 -12.10 14.32 -8.77
C LEU A 286 -13.07 14.38 -9.94
N ASN A 287 -14.37 14.49 -9.66
CA ASN A 287 -15.35 14.76 -10.69
C ASN A 287 -15.23 16.26 -11.07
N PRO A 288 -14.85 16.62 -12.31
CA PRO A 288 -14.75 18.03 -12.72
C PRO A 288 -16.10 18.75 -12.73
N SER A 289 -17.20 17.99 -12.76
CA SER A 289 -18.55 18.47 -13.05
C SER A 289 -19.50 18.43 -11.84
N ALA A 290 -19.07 17.88 -10.71
CA ALA A 290 -19.87 17.84 -9.48
C ALA A 290 -18.97 17.78 -8.23
N PRO A 291 -19.40 18.31 -7.07
CA PRO A 291 -18.71 18.08 -5.82
C PRO A 291 -18.70 16.57 -5.53
N GLY A 292 -17.52 15.97 -5.50
CA GLY A 292 -17.37 14.56 -5.16
C GLY A 292 -16.45 13.78 -6.11
N VAL A 293 -16.52 12.47 -5.97
CA VAL A 293 -15.59 11.50 -6.52
C VAL A 293 -16.36 10.59 -7.49
N LYS A 294 -15.83 10.26 -8.68
CA LYS A 294 -16.50 9.36 -9.63
C LYS A 294 -16.71 7.99 -8.95
N PRO A 295 -17.90 7.36 -9.08
CA PRO A 295 -18.08 6.00 -8.57
C PRO A 295 -17.08 5.04 -9.23
N PRO A 296 -16.56 4.02 -8.52
CA PRO A 296 -15.72 3.00 -9.12
C PRO A 296 -16.37 2.35 -10.34
N LEU A 297 -15.60 2.14 -11.41
CA LEU A 297 -16.08 1.51 -12.65
C LEU A 297 -16.68 0.12 -12.38
N CYS A 298 -16.10 -0.64 -11.45
CA CYS A 298 -16.58 -1.97 -11.07
C CYS A 298 -18.00 -2.03 -10.48
N LEU A 299 -18.63 -0.88 -10.18
CA LEU A 299 -20.05 -0.83 -9.81
C LEU A 299 -20.98 -0.97 -11.02
N ASP A 300 -20.48 -0.73 -12.23
CA ASP A 300 -21.17 -0.96 -13.50
C ASP A 300 -20.59 -2.22 -14.18
N ALA A 301 -21.36 -3.31 -14.14
CA ALA A 301 -20.90 -4.58 -14.66
C ALA A 301 -20.72 -4.57 -16.19
N ASP A 302 -21.57 -3.85 -16.92
CA ASP A 302 -21.50 -3.80 -18.39
C ASP A 302 -20.30 -2.98 -18.85
N ALA A 303 -20.08 -1.81 -18.25
CA ALA A 303 -18.92 -0.99 -18.55
C ALA A 303 -17.61 -1.69 -18.16
N THR A 304 -17.60 -2.41 -17.03
CA THR A 304 -16.45 -3.20 -16.59
C THR A 304 -16.12 -4.31 -17.58
N VAL A 305 -17.12 -5.08 -18.01
CA VAL A 305 -16.93 -6.16 -18.99
C VAL A 305 -16.44 -5.60 -20.32
N ALA A 306 -16.98 -4.47 -20.79
CA ALA A 306 -16.52 -3.82 -22.02
C ALA A 306 -15.03 -3.43 -21.97
N VAL A 307 -14.56 -2.89 -20.83
CA VAL A 307 -13.14 -2.57 -20.63
C VAL A 307 -12.28 -3.84 -20.60
N VAL A 308 -12.66 -4.85 -19.81
CA VAL A 308 -11.89 -6.11 -19.71
C VAL A 308 -11.79 -6.79 -21.07
N GLU A 309 -12.88 -6.88 -21.83
CA GLU A 309 -12.88 -7.43 -23.18
C GLU A 309 -12.01 -6.62 -24.15
N GLY A 310 -12.13 -5.28 -24.13
CA GLY A 310 -11.35 -4.40 -24.99
C GLY A 310 -9.85 -4.54 -24.74
N VAL A 311 -9.43 -4.56 -23.47
CA VAL A 311 -8.03 -4.79 -23.11
C VAL A 311 -7.57 -6.20 -23.47
N ARG A 312 -8.36 -7.23 -23.18
CA ARG A 312 -7.99 -8.62 -23.50
C ARG A 312 -7.75 -8.81 -24.99
N ARG A 313 -8.54 -8.16 -25.87
CA ARG A 313 -8.34 -8.18 -27.33
C ARG A 313 -7.09 -7.41 -27.78
N ALA A 314 -6.65 -6.43 -27.01
CA ALA A 314 -5.51 -5.57 -27.36
C ALA A 314 -4.16 -6.11 -26.89
N LEU A 315 -4.15 -7.03 -25.91
CA LEU A 315 -2.93 -7.63 -25.35
C LEU A 315 -2.63 -9.00 -25.96
N ASP A 316 -1.36 -9.38 -25.99
CA ASP A 316 -0.91 -10.72 -26.38
C ASP A 316 -1.50 -11.79 -25.45
N ASP A 317 -1.88 -12.96 -25.96
CA ASP A 317 -2.46 -14.07 -25.17
C ASP A 317 -1.57 -14.53 -24.00
N ARG A 318 -0.25 -14.30 -24.08
CA ARG A 318 0.72 -14.63 -23.02
C ARG A 318 0.76 -13.62 -21.88
N THR A 319 0.23 -12.41 -22.09
CA THR A 319 0.22 -11.35 -21.07
C THR A 319 -0.93 -11.63 -20.11
N GLY A 320 -0.59 -11.88 -18.85
CA GLY A 320 -1.59 -12.13 -17.82
C GLY A 320 -2.44 -10.89 -17.56
N LEU A 321 -3.72 -11.08 -17.27
CA LEU A 321 -4.66 -9.99 -17.00
C LEU A 321 -5.33 -10.15 -15.64
N VAL A 322 -5.31 -9.11 -14.81
CA VAL A 322 -5.94 -9.10 -13.48
C VAL A 322 -6.99 -8.01 -13.42
N ALA A 323 -8.19 -8.32 -12.93
CA ALA A 323 -9.22 -7.30 -12.64
C ALA A 323 -9.19 -6.90 -11.17
N LYS A 324 -8.83 -5.65 -10.84
CA LYS A 324 -8.83 -5.15 -9.46
C LYS A 324 -10.12 -4.40 -9.12
N LEU A 325 -10.86 -4.93 -8.15
CA LEU A 325 -12.21 -4.50 -7.80
C LEU A 325 -12.27 -3.81 -6.43
N SER A 326 -13.25 -2.91 -6.26
CA SER A 326 -13.66 -2.43 -4.93
C SER A 326 -14.42 -3.54 -4.22
N TRP A 327 -14.75 -3.35 -2.95
CA TRP A 327 -15.73 -4.25 -2.33
C TRP A 327 -17.06 -4.17 -3.09
N LEU A 328 -17.59 -5.33 -3.47
CA LEU A 328 -18.88 -5.52 -4.11
C LEU A 328 -19.69 -6.53 -3.28
N ASP A 329 -20.99 -6.29 -3.16
CA ASP A 329 -21.92 -7.23 -2.54
C ASP A 329 -22.16 -8.47 -3.43
N GLU A 330 -22.89 -9.45 -2.90
CA GLU A 330 -23.22 -10.69 -3.63
C GLU A 330 -23.86 -10.44 -4.99
N PRO A 331 -24.93 -9.63 -5.10
CA PRO A 331 -25.60 -9.44 -6.38
C PRO A 331 -24.67 -8.83 -7.43
N ARG A 332 -23.85 -7.84 -7.05
CA ARG A 332 -22.89 -7.21 -7.96
C ARG A 332 -21.78 -8.17 -8.38
N LEU A 333 -21.25 -8.98 -7.46
CA LEU A 333 -20.24 -9.99 -7.79
C LEU A 333 -20.81 -11.07 -8.72
N ALA A 334 -22.02 -11.57 -8.43
CA ALA A 334 -22.69 -12.56 -9.26
C ALA A 334 -23.00 -12.03 -10.67
N ALA A 335 -23.31 -10.73 -10.81
CA ALA A 335 -23.54 -10.09 -12.09
C ALA A 335 -22.25 -9.87 -12.90
N LEU A 336 -21.10 -9.65 -12.24
CA LEU A 336 -19.84 -9.27 -12.88
C LEU A 336 -18.89 -10.45 -13.08
N VAL A 337 -18.53 -11.17 -12.01
CA VAL A 337 -17.41 -12.13 -11.99
C VAL A 337 -17.55 -13.24 -13.04
N PRO A 338 -18.72 -13.88 -13.24
CA PRO A 338 -18.85 -14.93 -14.26
C PRO A 338 -18.57 -14.45 -15.69
N ARG A 339 -18.77 -13.16 -15.97
CA ARG A 339 -18.54 -12.56 -17.30
C ARG A 339 -17.08 -12.19 -17.54
N VAL A 340 -16.36 -11.79 -16.50
CA VAL A 340 -14.93 -11.42 -16.60
C VAL A 340 -13.99 -12.60 -16.37
N ALA A 341 -14.39 -13.61 -15.59
CA ALA A 341 -13.56 -14.77 -15.26
C ALA A 341 -12.96 -15.50 -16.48
N PRO A 342 -13.64 -15.62 -17.64
CA PRO A 342 -13.03 -16.23 -18.84
C PRO A 342 -11.97 -15.37 -19.53
N LEU A 343 -11.84 -14.10 -19.14
CA LEU A 343 -11.00 -13.09 -19.80
C LEU A 343 -9.79 -12.69 -18.96
N VAL A 344 -9.73 -13.11 -17.70
CA VAL A 344 -8.70 -12.71 -16.74
C VAL A 344 -8.05 -13.94 -16.10
N ASP A 345 -6.77 -13.81 -15.79
CA ASP A 345 -5.99 -14.80 -15.05
C ASP A 345 -6.15 -14.62 -13.54
N GLY A 346 -6.60 -13.45 -13.09
CA GLY A 346 -6.88 -13.20 -11.68
C GLY A 346 -7.87 -12.08 -11.40
N VAL A 347 -8.41 -12.12 -10.19
CA VAL A 347 -9.23 -11.03 -9.62
C VAL A 347 -8.58 -10.60 -8.32
N ALA A 348 -8.32 -9.30 -8.20
CA ALA A 348 -7.67 -8.69 -7.06
C ALA A 348 -8.67 -7.84 -6.27
N GLY A 349 -8.60 -7.87 -4.93
CA GLY A 349 -9.44 -7.01 -4.11
C GLY A 349 -9.32 -7.26 -2.61
N ILE A 350 -9.74 -6.32 -1.78
CA ILE A 350 -10.49 -5.10 -2.16
C ILE A 350 -9.60 -3.86 -2.26
N ASN A 351 -9.98 -2.92 -3.13
CA ASN A 351 -9.49 -1.54 -3.02
C ASN A 351 -10.04 -0.88 -1.72
N THR A 352 -9.56 0.32 -1.41
CA THR A 352 -9.90 1.07 -0.18
C THR A 352 -11.40 1.28 -0.04
N LEU A 353 -11.91 1.30 1.20
CA LEU A 353 -13.30 1.71 1.46
C LEU A 353 -13.41 3.23 1.41
N GLN A 354 -14.35 3.75 0.62
CA GLN A 354 -14.59 5.19 0.56
C GLN A 354 -15.21 5.67 1.87
N SER A 355 -14.65 6.72 2.47
CA SER A 355 -15.07 7.27 3.76
C SER A 355 -15.07 8.80 3.71
N ARG A 356 -15.96 9.43 4.48
CA ARG A 356 -15.88 10.87 4.75
C ARG A 356 -14.84 11.10 5.82
N VAL A 357 -13.80 11.87 5.50
CA VAL A 357 -12.66 12.05 6.40
C VAL A 357 -12.59 13.49 6.88
N ARG A 358 -12.70 13.66 8.19
CA ARG A 358 -12.61 14.96 8.87
C ARG A 358 -11.56 14.91 9.96
N ARG A 359 -11.02 16.08 10.28
CA ARG A 359 -10.19 16.29 11.46
C ARG A 359 -11.08 16.39 12.71
N SER A 360 -10.47 16.33 13.88
CA SER A 360 -11.18 16.45 15.16
C SER A 360 -11.90 17.80 15.34
N ASP A 361 -11.49 18.84 14.60
CA ASP A 361 -12.13 20.16 14.57
C ASP A 361 -13.30 20.27 13.58
N GLY A 362 -13.64 19.18 12.87
CA GLY A 362 -14.74 19.11 11.91
C GLY A 362 -14.39 19.52 10.48
N GLU A 363 -13.21 20.12 10.27
CA GLU A 363 -12.74 20.49 8.93
C GLU A 363 -12.31 19.25 8.13
N PRO A 364 -12.39 19.28 6.78
CA PRO A 364 -11.84 18.21 5.95
C PRO A 364 -10.35 18.00 6.21
N THR A 365 -9.94 16.74 6.38
CA THR A 365 -8.52 16.38 6.51
C THR A 365 -7.73 16.66 5.24
N PHE A 366 -8.39 16.52 4.09
CA PHE A 366 -7.81 16.69 2.76
C PHE A 366 -8.37 17.96 2.11
N PRO A 367 -7.52 18.92 1.67
CA PRO A 367 -7.98 20.17 1.08
C PRO A 367 -8.90 19.96 -0.13
N GLY A 368 -10.09 20.56 -0.08
CA GLY A 368 -11.11 20.45 -1.14
C GLY A 368 -11.73 19.05 -1.32
N ARG A 369 -11.46 18.09 -0.42
CA ARG A 369 -11.82 16.68 -0.59
C ARG A 369 -12.39 16.10 0.69
N GLU A 370 -13.71 15.90 0.71
CA GLU A 370 -14.38 15.28 1.87
C GLU A 370 -14.28 13.75 1.87
N LEU A 371 -14.10 13.13 0.70
CA LEU A 371 -14.02 11.67 0.54
C LEU A 371 -12.57 11.22 0.32
N ALA A 372 -12.19 10.15 0.99
CA ALA A 372 -10.89 9.50 0.84
C ALA A 372 -11.00 7.98 1.06
N GLY A 373 -9.94 7.25 0.70
CA GLY A 373 -9.87 5.80 0.84
C GLY A 373 -9.33 5.37 2.20
N LEU A 374 -10.17 4.73 3.02
CA LEU A 374 -9.80 4.05 4.26
C LEU A 374 -9.17 2.69 3.96
N SER A 375 -8.05 2.39 4.63
CA SER A 375 -7.26 1.17 4.52
C SER A 375 -6.76 0.72 5.89
N GLY A 376 -6.22 -0.49 5.95
CA GLY A 376 -5.67 -1.08 7.18
C GLY A 376 -6.66 -2.00 7.88
N ALA A 377 -6.50 -2.20 9.19
CA ALA A 377 -7.32 -3.14 9.96
C ALA A 377 -8.83 -2.90 9.81
N ALA A 378 -9.24 -1.63 9.59
CA ALA A 378 -10.62 -1.22 9.41
C ALA A 378 -11.33 -1.82 8.18
N VAL A 379 -10.60 -2.39 7.22
CA VAL A 379 -11.18 -3.01 6.02
C VAL A 379 -11.06 -4.54 6.01
N ARG A 380 -10.57 -5.14 7.09
CA ARG A 380 -10.24 -6.57 7.17
C ARG A 380 -11.45 -7.47 6.92
N ASP A 381 -12.59 -7.23 7.57
CA ASP A 381 -13.75 -8.12 7.42
C ASP A 381 -14.37 -7.98 6.02
N SER A 382 -14.29 -6.80 5.42
CA SER A 382 -14.72 -6.60 4.03
C SER A 382 -13.82 -7.38 3.07
N ALA A 383 -12.50 -7.41 3.30
CA ALA A 383 -11.56 -8.21 2.51
C ALA A 383 -11.79 -9.72 2.68
N LEU A 384 -12.00 -10.20 3.91
CA LEU A 384 -12.35 -11.60 4.19
C LEU A 384 -13.66 -11.99 3.50
N ASP A 385 -14.68 -11.14 3.60
CA ASP A 385 -15.97 -11.37 2.96
C ASP A 385 -15.89 -11.44 1.45
N PHE A 386 -15.22 -10.45 0.83
CA PHE A 386 -15.02 -10.39 -0.60
C PHE A 386 -14.22 -11.60 -1.12
N THR A 387 -13.14 -11.97 -0.43
CA THR A 387 -12.28 -13.12 -0.79
C THR A 387 -13.09 -14.41 -0.76
N ARG A 388 -13.87 -14.65 0.30
CA ARG A 388 -14.73 -15.83 0.43
C ARG A 388 -15.73 -15.92 -0.74
N ARG A 389 -16.35 -14.80 -1.12
CA ARG A 389 -17.30 -14.73 -2.24
C ARG A 389 -16.62 -15.01 -3.59
N LEU A 390 -15.44 -14.43 -3.84
CA LEU A 390 -14.68 -14.70 -5.06
C LEU A 390 -14.28 -16.17 -5.17
N VAL A 391 -13.79 -16.78 -4.09
CA VAL A 391 -13.41 -18.19 -4.09
C VAL A 391 -14.62 -19.10 -4.33
N ALA A 392 -15.79 -18.76 -3.77
CA ALA A 392 -17.03 -19.47 -4.07
C ALA A 392 -17.43 -19.35 -5.55
N LEU A 393 -17.35 -18.15 -6.13
CA LEU A 393 -17.66 -17.92 -7.55
C LEU A 393 -16.67 -18.64 -8.47
N ARG A 394 -15.38 -18.67 -8.13
CA ARG A 394 -14.37 -19.47 -8.83
C ARG A 394 -14.73 -20.95 -8.82
N GLY A 395 -15.14 -21.49 -7.66
CA GLY A 395 -15.52 -22.90 -7.52
C GLY A 395 -16.81 -23.27 -8.25
N ALA A 396 -17.74 -22.32 -8.42
CA ALA A 396 -18.98 -22.51 -9.18
C ALA A 396 -18.80 -22.30 -10.70
N GLY A 397 -17.73 -21.61 -11.11
CA GLY A 397 -17.43 -21.32 -12.51
C GLY A 397 -16.71 -22.45 -13.24
N SER A 398 -16.69 -22.37 -14.57
CA SER A 398 -15.97 -23.32 -15.43
C SER A 398 -14.52 -22.90 -15.74
N ARG A 399 -14.16 -21.65 -15.41
CA ARG A 399 -12.83 -21.07 -15.63
C ARG A 399 -12.18 -20.69 -14.30
N HIS A 400 -10.96 -21.16 -14.13
CA HIS A 400 -10.11 -20.81 -13.00
C HIS A 400 -9.56 -19.40 -13.21
N PHE A 401 -9.55 -18.62 -12.13
CA PHE A 401 -8.78 -17.39 -12.00
C PHE A 401 -8.17 -17.35 -10.59
N ASP A 402 -7.00 -16.75 -10.44
CA ASP A 402 -6.37 -16.59 -9.14
C ASP A 402 -7.00 -15.44 -8.34
N VAL A 403 -7.09 -15.59 -7.02
CA VAL A 403 -7.60 -14.55 -6.13
C VAL A 403 -6.42 -13.88 -5.43
N LEU A 404 -6.20 -12.60 -5.74
CA LEU A 404 -5.18 -11.76 -5.10
C LEU A 404 -5.87 -10.94 -4.01
N ALA A 405 -5.92 -11.50 -2.80
CA ALA A 405 -6.64 -10.92 -1.68
C ALA A 405 -5.85 -9.78 -1.02
N MET A 406 -6.52 -8.70 -0.64
CA MET A 406 -5.90 -7.57 0.07
C MET A 406 -6.92 -6.80 0.91
N GLY A 407 -6.41 -6.12 1.94
CA GLY A 407 -7.19 -5.32 2.89
C GLY A 407 -7.04 -5.83 4.32
N GLY A 408 -6.50 -4.99 5.22
CA GLY A 408 -6.33 -5.36 6.62
C GLY A 408 -5.25 -6.39 6.94
N VAL A 409 -4.31 -6.61 6.02
CA VAL A 409 -3.14 -7.49 6.20
C VAL A 409 -2.04 -6.71 6.91
N THR A 410 -1.89 -6.92 8.20
CA THR A 410 -0.99 -6.13 9.08
C THR A 410 -0.07 -6.99 9.94
N ASP A 411 -0.28 -8.30 9.94
CA ASP A 411 0.48 -9.30 10.70
C ASP A 411 0.37 -10.70 10.02
N PRO A 412 1.13 -11.73 10.46
CA PRO A 412 1.02 -13.08 9.90
C PRO A 412 -0.37 -13.71 10.02
N ALA A 413 -1.12 -13.43 11.08
CA ALA A 413 -2.45 -14.02 11.29
C ALA A 413 -3.48 -13.49 10.29
N SER A 414 -3.46 -12.19 10.00
CA SER A 414 -4.31 -11.55 8.99
C SER A 414 -3.93 -11.98 7.57
N PHE A 415 -2.65 -12.24 7.29
CA PHE A 415 -2.22 -12.90 6.06
C PHE A 415 -2.83 -14.32 5.95
N GLU A 416 -2.65 -15.14 6.98
CA GLU A 416 -3.10 -16.53 7.00
C GLU A 416 -4.61 -16.63 6.84
N ALA A 417 -5.36 -15.73 7.47
CA ALA A 417 -6.83 -15.70 7.38
C ALA A 417 -7.33 -15.56 5.94
N LEU A 418 -6.73 -14.68 5.12
CA LEU A 418 -7.09 -14.54 3.71
C LEU A 418 -6.60 -15.72 2.87
N PHE A 419 -5.40 -16.22 3.14
CA PHE A 419 -4.86 -17.37 2.41
C PHE A 419 -5.68 -18.65 2.65
N ALA A 420 -6.12 -18.87 3.89
CA ALA A 420 -6.96 -20.01 4.30
C ALA A 420 -8.35 -19.99 3.64
N LEU A 421 -8.86 -18.81 3.26
CA LEU A 421 -10.09 -18.70 2.46
C LEU A 421 -9.90 -19.14 1.01
N GLY A 422 -8.67 -19.39 0.57
CA GLY A 422 -8.34 -19.86 -0.78
C GLY A 422 -7.74 -18.80 -1.70
N ALA A 423 -7.30 -17.65 -1.17
CA ALA A 423 -6.53 -16.67 -1.95
C ALA A 423 -5.21 -17.25 -2.42
N ASP A 424 -4.78 -16.97 -3.65
CA ASP A 424 -3.53 -17.50 -4.22
C ASP A 424 -2.32 -16.62 -3.88
N ALA A 425 -2.56 -15.32 -3.69
CA ALA A 425 -1.63 -14.39 -3.08
C ALA A 425 -2.36 -13.43 -2.14
N VAL A 426 -1.64 -12.91 -1.15
CA VAL A 426 -2.16 -11.93 -0.18
C VAL A 426 -1.28 -10.69 -0.18
N LEU A 427 -1.86 -9.53 -0.47
CA LEU A 427 -1.14 -8.27 -0.64
C LEU A 427 -1.42 -7.32 0.53
N SER A 428 -0.38 -6.62 1.00
CA SER A 428 -0.45 -5.66 2.10
C SER A 428 0.06 -4.28 1.69
N ALA A 429 -0.79 -3.26 1.84
CA ALA A 429 -0.40 -1.85 1.71
C ALA A 429 -0.12 -1.23 3.08
N SER A 430 -1.14 -1.05 3.93
CA SER A 430 -0.98 -0.42 5.25
C SER A 430 -0.05 -1.21 6.19
N GLY A 431 -0.03 -2.54 6.08
CA GLY A 431 0.92 -3.36 6.82
C GLY A 431 2.35 -3.21 6.31
N ALA A 432 2.57 -3.22 4.99
CA ALA A 432 3.89 -2.93 4.40
C ALA A 432 4.38 -1.50 4.69
N PHE A 433 3.46 -0.54 4.79
CA PHE A 433 3.75 0.82 5.22
C PHE A 433 4.19 0.86 6.68
N ALA A 434 3.43 0.25 7.60
CA ALA A 434 3.64 0.42 9.04
C ALA A 434 4.61 -0.58 9.66
N ASN A 435 4.71 -1.78 9.09
CA ASN A 435 5.63 -2.84 9.51
C ASN A 435 6.61 -3.15 8.36
N PRO A 436 7.83 -2.60 8.37
CA PRO A 436 8.82 -2.86 7.32
C PRO A 436 9.29 -4.32 7.27
N PHE A 437 8.97 -5.12 8.29
CA PHE A 437 9.36 -6.52 8.40
C PHE A 437 8.22 -7.51 8.19
N LEU A 438 7.03 -7.08 7.78
CA LEU A 438 5.86 -7.94 7.67
C LEU A 438 6.10 -9.18 6.79
N ALA A 439 6.76 -9.05 5.65
CA ALA A 439 7.07 -10.20 4.80
C ALA A 439 8.01 -11.21 5.48
N ARG A 440 9.04 -10.74 6.21
CA ARG A 440 9.87 -11.62 7.05
C ARG A 440 9.02 -12.33 8.09
N ASP A 441 8.18 -11.59 8.81
CA ASP A 441 7.37 -12.16 9.89
C ASP A 441 6.40 -13.23 9.37
N CYS A 442 5.83 -13.04 8.18
CA CYS A 442 5.00 -14.04 7.52
C CYS A 442 5.80 -15.28 7.09
N VAL A 443 7.00 -15.09 6.53
CA VAL A 443 7.89 -16.20 6.14
C VAL A 443 8.35 -16.98 7.37
N ASP A 444 8.76 -16.31 8.43
CA ASP A 444 9.23 -16.95 9.67
C ASP A 444 8.10 -17.74 10.34
N ALA A 445 6.87 -17.22 10.34
CA ALA A 445 5.73 -17.86 10.99
C ALA A 445 5.12 -19.00 10.17
N LEU A 446 5.09 -18.88 8.84
CA LEU A 446 4.29 -19.75 7.97
C LEU A 446 5.08 -20.41 6.84
N GLY A 447 6.35 -20.06 6.65
CA GLY A 447 7.17 -20.51 5.52
C GLY A 447 7.26 -22.02 5.37
N ASP A 448 7.27 -22.77 6.48
CA ASP A 448 7.35 -24.23 6.50
C ASP A 448 5.99 -24.93 6.47
N THR A 449 4.91 -24.23 6.85
CA THR A 449 3.59 -24.83 7.10
C THR A 449 2.51 -24.38 6.12
N LEU A 450 2.70 -23.25 5.42
CA LEU A 450 1.70 -22.70 4.51
C LEU A 450 1.37 -23.71 3.40
N PRO A 451 0.08 -24.07 3.18
CA PRO A 451 -0.29 -25.10 2.23
C PRO A 451 -0.16 -24.63 0.78
N ARG A 452 -0.40 -25.54 -0.19
CA ARG A 452 -0.36 -25.29 -1.64
C ARG A 452 1.00 -24.85 -2.19
N ALA A 453 2.08 -25.10 -1.45
CA ALA A 453 3.41 -24.99 -2.01
C ALA A 453 3.64 -26.07 -3.07
N VAL A 454 4.25 -25.71 -4.18
CA VAL A 454 4.71 -26.64 -5.21
C VAL A 454 6.13 -27.10 -4.88
N ALA A 455 6.39 -28.39 -5.11
CA ALA A 455 7.74 -28.95 -5.01
C ALA A 455 8.55 -28.54 -6.24
N ARG A 456 9.85 -28.31 -6.06
CA ARG A 456 10.76 -27.91 -7.12
C ARG A 456 11.07 -29.06 -8.07
#